data_AF-A0A6M9PI67-F1
#
_entry.id   AF-A0A6M9PI67-F1
#
_cell.length_a   1.000
_cell.length_b   1.000
_cell.length_c   1.000
_cell.angle_alpha   90.00
_cell.angle_beta   90.00
_cell.angle_gamma   90.00
#
_symmetry.space_group_name_H-M   'P 1'
#
loop_
_entity.id
_entity.type
_entity.pdbx_description
1 polymer ?
#
loop_
_entity_poly.entity_id
_entity_poly.type
_entity_poly.pdbx_seq_one_letter_code
_entity_poly.pdbx_strand_id
1 'polypeptide(L)' 'MNKYLKLVKQIKKINSEYVLNQYEIKILNIVAEAYSNNSMISVQDLICHREIASQATLHCAFKGLVNKQLFLPKLIT' A
#
# COMPACT_ATOMS: atom_id res chain seq x y z
N MET A 1 -20.95 -8.33 12.59
CA MET A 1 -19.77 -9.19 12.77
C MET A 1 -19.44 -10.04 11.53
N ASN A 2 -20.34 -10.89 11.03
CA ASN A 2 -20.03 -11.79 9.89
C ASN A 2 -19.53 -11.09 8.61
N LYS A 3 -20.09 -9.92 8.26
CA LYS A 3 -19.62 -9.11 7.11
C LYS A 3 -18.15 -8.67 7.28
N TYR A 4 -17.79 -8.21 8.48
CA TYR A 4 -16.41 -7.80 8.80
C TYR A 4 -15.44 -8.98 8.72
N LEU A 5 -15.80 -10.14 9.29
CA LEU A 5 -14.95 -11.34 9.21
C LEU A 5 -14.76 -11.83 7.77
N LYS A 6 -15.80 -11.74 6.93
CA LYS A 6 -15.70 -12.05 5.50
C LYS A 6 -14.75 -11.10 4.78
N LEU A 7 -14.84 -9.79 5.07
CA LEU A 7 -13.93 -8.78 4.53
C LEU A 7 -12.47 -9.06 4.95
N VAL A 8 -12.22 -9.32 6.24
CA VAL A 8 -10.88 -9.66 6.74
C VAL A 8 -10.31 -10.89 6.03
N LYS A 9 -11.14 -11.92 5.80
CA LYS A 9 -10.72 -13.12 5.05
C LYS A 9 -10.36 -12.79 3.60
N GLN A 10 -11.13 -11.93 2.93
CA GLN A 10 -10.85 -11.51 1.56
C GLN A 10 -9.54 -10.70 1.47
N ILE A 11 -9.35 -9.72 2.36
CA ILE A 11 -8.11 -8.92 2.43
C ILE A 11 -6.90 -9.81 2.66
N LYS A 12 -6.97 -10.74 3.63
CA LYS A 12 -5.88 -11.69 3.88
C LYS A 12 -5.56 -12.55 2.66
N LYS A 13 -6.59 -13.01 1.94
CA LYS A 13 -6.41 -13.80 0.72
C LYS A 13 -5.68 -12.99 -0.35
N ILE A 14 -6.14 -11.78 -0.64
CA ILE A 14 -5.52 -10.88 -1.63
C ILE A 14 -4.07 -10.58 -1.25
N ASN A 15 -3.82 -10.20 0.01
CA ASN A 15 -2.47 -9.91 0.49
C ASN A 15 -1.53 -11.11 0.34
N SER A 16 -2.04 -12.33 0.54
CA SER A 16 -1.28 -13.56 0.33
C SER A 16 -1.03 -13.86 -1.15
N GLU A 17 -2.00 -13.61 -2.04
CA GLU A 17 -1.86 -13.83 -3.49
C GLU A 17 -0.74 -12.97 -4.08
N TYR A 18 -0.61 -11.72 -3.61
CA TYR A 18 0.44 -10.80 -4.02
C TYR A 18 1.72 -10.88 -3.15
N VAL A 19 1.76 -11.79 -2.17
CA VAL A 19 2.90 -11.96 -1.24
C VAL A 19 3.31 -10.63 -0.60
N LEU A 20 2.32 -9.88 -0.10
CA LEU A 20 2.52 -8.56 0.48
C LEU A 20 3.08 -8.64 1.90
N ASN A 21 4.10 -7.84 2.17
CA ASN A 21 4.59 -7.61 3.52
C ASN A 21 3.81 -6.49 4.21
N GLN A 22 4.00 -6.36 5.53
CA GLN A 22 3.28 -5.38 6.34
C GLN A 22 3.44 -3.92 5.89
N TYR A 23 4.60 -3.54 5.33
CA TYR A 23 4.86 -2.18 4.89
C TYR A 23 4.20 -1.90 3.54
N GLU A 24 4.21 -2.88 2.64
CA GLU A 24 3.50 -2.80 1.36
C GLU A 24 1.98 -2.69 1.57
N ILE A 25 1.43 -3.44 2.53
CA ILE A 25 0.02 -3.33 2.93
C ILE A 25 -0.30 -1.93 3.47
N LYS A 26 0.56 -1.37 4.34
CA LYS A 26 0.36 -0.02 4.88
C LYS A 26 0.40 1.03 3.77
N ILE A 27 1.35 0.95 2.84
CA ILE A 27 1.41 1.85 1.67
C ILE A 27 0.12 1.76 0.85
N LEU A 28 -0.34 0.55 0.53
CA LEU A 28 -1.56 0.35 -0.25
C LEU A 28 -2.80 0.89 0.46
N ASN A 29 -2.89 0.76 1.79
CA ASN A 29 -4.00 1.32 2.56
C ASN A 29 -4.04 2.86 2.49
N ILE A 30 -2.88 3.52 2.61
CA ILE A 30 -2.81 4.99 2.49
C ILE A 30 -3.21 5.43 1.09
N VAL A 31 -2.72 4.73 0.06
CA VAL A 31 -3.08 5.05 -1.33
C VAL A 31 -4.57 4.81 -1.58
N ALA A 32 -5.16 3.75 -1.04
CA ALA A 32 -6.59 3.48 -1.13
C ALA A 32 -7.42 4.58 -0.44
N GLU A 33 -6.96 5.07 0.71
CA GLU A 33 -7.60 6.18 1.43
C GLU A 33 -7.51 7.49 0.63
N ALA A 34 -6.32 7.85 0.16
CA ALA A 34 -6.12 9.04 -0.68
C ALA A 34 -6.98 8.98 -1.95
N TYR A 35 -7.00 7.84 -2.64
CA TYR A 35 -7.84 7.61 -3.82
C TYR A 35 -9.34 7.77 -3.50
N SER A 36 -9.80 7.21 -2.38
CA SER A 36 -11.19 7.34 -1.93
C SER A 36 -11.58 8.80 -1.60
N ASN A 37 -10.61 9.59 -1.16
CA ASN A 37 -10.78 11.01 -0.83
C ASN A 37 -10.59 11.95 -2.03
N ASN A 38 -10.34 11.41 -3.24
CA ASN A 38 -9.92 12.19 -4.43
C ASN A 38 -8.66 13.06 -4.17
N SER A 39 -7.82 12.64 -3.24
CA SER A 39 -6.56 13.29 -2.93
C SER A 39 -5.43 12.69 -3.76
N MET A 40 -4.58 13.55 -4.29
CA MET A 40 -3.35 13.12 -4.95
C MET A 40 -2.30 12.79 -3.88
N ILE A 41 -1.63 11.65 -4.01
CA ILE A 41 -0.55 11.26 -3.10
C ILE A 41 0.69 10.89 -3.92
N SER A 42 1.81 11.51 -3.58
CA SER A 42 3.07 11.25 -4.26
C SER A 42 3.90 10.16 -3.59
N VAL A 43 4.87 9.60 -4.32
CA VAL A 43 5.88 8.69 -3.75
C VAL A 43 6.61 9.38 -2.61
N GLN A 44 6.86 10.69 -2.77
CA GLN A 44 7.54 11.48 -1.76
C GLN A 44 6.71 11.57 -0.49
N ASP A 45 5.40 11.80 -0.58
CA ASP A 45 4.50 11.82 0.57
C ASP A 45 4.49 10.47 1.29
N LEU A 46 4.43 9.37 0.53
CA LEU A 46 4.48 8.01 1.06
C LEU A 46 5.80 7.67 1.76
N ILE A 47 6.93 8.12 1.21
CA ILE A 47 8.27 7.85 1.77
C ILE A 47 8.58 8.78 2.95
N CYS A 48 7.98 9.98 2.98
CA CYS A 48 8.11 10.93 4.08
C CYS A 48 7.22 10.58 5.28
N HIS A 49 6.31 9.60 5.19
CA HIS A 49 5.57 9.03 6.32
C HIS A 49 6.47 8.19 7.24
N ARG A 50 7.39 8.87 7.94
CA ARG A 50 8.33 8.28 8.91
C ARG A 50 7.64 7.62 10.10
N GLU A 51 6.37 7.92 10.34
CA GLU A 51 5.53 7.26 11.37
C GLU A 51 5.33 5.76 11.08
N ILE A 52 5.54 5.33 9.84
CA ILE A 52 5.27 3.96 9.40
C ILE A 52 6.53 3.09 9.44
N ALA A 53 7.62 3.61 8.90
CA ALA A 53 8.93 2.98 8.88
C ALA A 53 10.00 4.01 8.45
N SER A 54 11.28 3.59 8.47
CA SER A 54 12.35 4.40 7.90
C SER A 54 12.14 4.65 6.40
N GLN A 55 12.68 5.76 5.88
CA GLN A 55 12.67 6.08 4.45
C GLN A 55 13.23 4.93 3.59
N ALA A 56 14.31 4.29 4.02
CA ALA A 56 14.88 3.14 3.32
C ALA A 56 13.92 1.93 3.28
N THR A 57 13.24 1.66 4.41
CA THR A 57 12.24 0.58 4.49
C THR A 57 11.06 0.85 3.57
N LEU A 58 10.53 2.08 3.57
CA LEU A 58 9.42 2.49 2.70
C LEU A 58 9.82 2.44 1.23
N HIS A 59 11.04 2.86 0.91
CA HIS A 59 11.57 2.78 -0.45
C HIS A 59 11.69 1.32 -0.93
N CYS A 60 12.21 0.41 -0.08
CA CYS A 60 12.24 -1.02 -0.38
C CYS A 60 10.84 -1.61 -0.58
N ALA A 61 9.87 -1.23 0.26
CA ALA A 61 8.48 -1.68 0.12
C ALA A 61 7.85 -1.16 -1.18
N PHE A 62 8.08 0.11 -1.53
CA PHE A 62 7.60 0.68 -2.79
C PHE A 62 8.19 -0.03 -4.01
N LYS A 63 9.50 -0.32 -3.98
CA LYS A 63 10.16 -1.12 -5.03
C LYS A 63 9.55 -2.53 -5.13
N GLY A 64 9.24 -3.16 -4.00
CA GLY A 64 8.55 -4.44 -3.94
C GLY A 64 7.18 -4.40 -4.63
N LEU A 65 6.40 -3.36 -4.36
CA LEU A 65 5.10 -3.13 -4.98
C LEU A 65 5.17 -2.89 -6.51
N VAL A 66 6.18 -2.15 -6.98
CA VAL A 66 6.43 -1.97 -8.42
C VAL A 66 6.79 -3.30 -9.08
N ASN A 67 7.65 -4.10 -8.45
CA ASN A 67 8.01 -5.43 -8.97
C ASN A 67 6.80 -6.38 -9.03
N LYS A 68 5.83 -6.21 -8.11
CA LYS A 68 4.56 -6.95 -8.08
C LYS A 68 3.49 -6.37 -9.02
N GLN A 69 3.82 -5.35 -9.81
CA GLN A 69 2.92 -4.68 -10.75
C GLN A 69 1.66 -4.07 -10.10
N LEU A 70 1.71 -3.81 -8.78
CA LEU A 70 0.63 -3.14 -8.05
C LEU A 70 0.74 -1.62 -8.10
N PHE A 71 1.91 -1.11 -8.50
CA PHE A 71 2.16 0.30 -8.77
C PHE A 71 2.81 0.46 -10.14
N LEU A 72 2.40 1.50 -10.86
CA LEU A 72 3.12 1.98 -12.03
C LEU A 72 3.94 3.21 -11.62
N PRO A 73 5.23 3.28 -11.97
CA PRO A 73 6.07 4.45 -11.69
C PRO A 73 5.53 5.78 -12.25
N LYS A 74 4.60 5.73 -13.21
CA LYS A 74 3.99 6.88 -13.88
C LYS A 74 2.64 7.34 -13.30
N LEU A 75 2.05 6.64 -12.33
CA LEU A 75 0.71 6.99 -11.78
C LEU A 75 0.73 8.10 -10.73
N ILE A 76 1.87 8.76 -10.55
CA ILE A 76 2.05 9.88 -9.64
C ILE A 76 2.40 11.09 -10.51
N THR A 77 1.34 11.53 -11.20
CA THR A 77 1.07 12.89 -11.70
C THR A 77 1.25 13.94 -10.62
#